data_AF-A0A292SMG9-F1
#
_entry.id   AF-A0A292SMG9-F1
#
_cell.length_a   1.000
_cell.length_b   1.000
_cell.length_c   1.000
_cell.angle_alpha   90.00
_cell.angle_beta   90.00
_cell.angle_gamma   90.00
#
_symmetry.space_group_name_H-M   'P 1'
#
loop_
_entity.id
_entity.type
_entity.pdbx_description
1 polymer ?
#
loop_
_entity_poly.entity_id
_entity_poly.type
_entity_poly.pdbx_seq_one_letter_code
_entity_poly.pdbx_strand_id
1 'polypeptide(L)'
;MSNLLAGAASRNNTFRSRILKDRPEDSVAIWCVEKTPAMAAQCEILRVTSSYEGIVSIHYVNKNPAYFTKYLQEDWLKIIRDVRIYYSYFRWDRVTGKETSVQLQ
;
A
#
# COMPACT_ATOMS: atom_id res chain seq x y z
N MET A 1 -18.24 2.51 -13.55
CA MET A 1 -16.81 2.48 -13.19
C MET A 1 -16.41 1.03 -12.98
N SER A 2 -15.54 0.50 -13.83
CA SER A 2 -15.03 -0.87 -13.74
C SER A 2 -14.01 -0.92 -12.60
N ASN A 3 -14.35 -1.62 -11.51
CA ASN A 3 -13.43 -1.81 -10.41
C ASN A 3 -12.30 -2.74 -10.88
N LEU A 4 -11.07 -2.22 -11.04
CA LEU A 4 -9.89 -3.01 -11.43
C LEU A 4 -9.71 -4.25 -10.53
N LEU A 5 -9.99 -4.09 -9.24
CA LEU A 5 -9.98 -5.19 -8.25
C LEU A 5 -11.07 -6.23 -8.51
N ALA A 6 -12.25 -5.82 -9.01
CA ALA A 6 -13.32 -6.76 -9.37
C ALA A 6 -12.97 -7.55 -10.64
N GLY A 7 -12.27 -6.94 -11.59
CA GLY A 7 -11.74 -7.63 -12.78
C GLY A 7 -10.59 -8.59 -12.46
N ALA A 8 -9.79 -8.30 -11.44
CA ALA A 8 -8.77 -9.23 -10.94
C ALA A 8 -9.40 -10.39 -10.15
N ALA A 9 -10.41 -10.11 -9.31
CA ALA A 9 -11.14 -11.12 -8.55
C ALA A 9 -11.89 -12.12 -9.44
N SER A 10 -12.49 -11.67 -10.55
CA SER A 10 -13.19 -12.57 -11.48
C SER A 10 -12.28 -13.54 -12.21
N ARG A 11 -10.97 -13.24 -12.29
CA ARG A 11 -9.96 -14.12 -12.89
C ARG A 11 -9.33 -15.09 -11.89
N ASN A 12 -9.54 -14.88 -10.58
CA ASN A 12 -8.97 -15.72 -9.55
C ASN A 12 -9.89 -15.82 -8.32
N ASN A 13 -10.52 -16.99 -8.15
CA ASN A 13 -11.47 -17.28 -7.06
C ASN A 13 -10.86 -17.21 -5.64
N THR A 14 -9.52 -17.21 -5.51
CA THR A 14 -8.82 -17.06 -4.23
C THR A 14 -8.53 -15.60 -3.89
N PHE A 15 -8.66 -14.69 -4.86
CA PHE A 15 -8.41 -13.26 -4.66
C PHE A 15 -9.50 -12.67 -3.77
N ARG A 16 -9.12 -12.31 -2.55
CA ARG A 16 -9.99 -11.58 -1.62
C ARG A 16 -9.37 -10.22 -1.36
N SER A 17 -10.14 -9.15 -1.58
CA SER A 17 -9.72 -7.79 -1.30
C SER A 17 -10.54 -7.18 -0.17
N ARG A 18 -9.89 -6.37 0.66
CA ARG A 18 -10.50 -5.56 1.70
C ARG A 18 -10.13 -4.11 1.47
N ILE A 19 -11.14 -3.27 1.23
CA ILE A 19 -10.95 -1.84 1.06
C ILE A 19 -11.16 -1.15 2.41
N LEU A 20 -10.15 -0.38 2.80
CA LEU A 20 -10.11 0.48 3.98
C LEU A 20 -10.04 1.92 3.46
N LYS A 21 -11.19 2.56 3.35
CA LYS A 21 -11.26 3.98 2.99
C LYS A 21 -11.13 4.80 4.26
N ASP A 22 -10.02 5.52 4.39
CA ASP A 22 -9.73 6.32 5.59
C ASP A 22 -10.07 7.80 5.37
N ARG A 23 -9.85 8.31 4.14
CA ARG A 23 -10.17 9.70 3.75
C ARG A 23 -10.78 9.77 2.36
N PRO A 24 -11.47 10.86 1.98
CA PRO A 24 -12.02 11.01 0.62
C PRO A 24 -10.95 10.88 -0.47
N GLU A 25 -9.76 11.43 -0.20
CA GLU A 25 -8.59 11.51 -1.08
C GLU A 25 -7.57 10.37 -0.93
N ASP A 26 -7.75 9.47 0.05
CA ASP A 26 -6.81 8.37 0.34
C ASP A 26 -7.56 7.06 0.59
N SER A 27 -7.23 6.05 -0.20
CA SER A 27 -7.86 4.73 -0.18
C SER A 27 -6.81 3.64 -0.07
N VAL A 28 -6.96 2.76 0.91
CA VAL A 28 -6.10 1.60 1.09
C VAL A 28 -6.90 0.35 0.74
N ALA A 29 -6.36 -0.52 -0.09
CA ALA A 29 -6.88 -1.85 -0.35
C ALA A 29 -5.82 -2.88 0.03
N ILE A 30 -6.25 -3.99 0.61
CA ILE A 30 -5.39 -5.13 0.87
C ILE A 30 -5.93 -6.29 0.08
N TRP A 31 -5.05 -7.06 -0.55
CA TRP A 31 -5.44 -8.29 -1.19
C TRP A 31 -4.37 -9.36 -1.01
N CYS A 32 -4.83 -10.60 -1.01
CA CYS A 32 -3.97 -11.77 -1.00
C CYS A 32 -4.42 -12.73 -2.08
N VAL A 33 -3.46 -13.39 -2.69
CA VAL A 33 -3.69 -14.40 -3.71
C VAL A 33 -2.85 -15.63 -3.42
N GLU A 34 -3.45 -16.79 -3.61
CA GLU A 34 -2.72 -18.04 -3.53
C GLU A 34 -1.87 -18.26 -4.79
N LYS A 35 -0.94 -19.21 -4.72
CA LYS A 35 -0.10 -19.57 -5.87
C LYS A 35 -1.00 -20.07 -7.00
N THR A 36 -0.78 -19.52 -8.18
CA THR A 36 -1.39 -20.00 -9.44
C THR A 36 -0.29 -20.40 -10.43
N PRO A 37 -0.61 -21.09 -11.54
CA PRO A 37 0.37 -21.41 -12.56
C PRO A 37 1.04 -20.18 -13.18
N ALA A 38 0.35 -19.02 -13.20
CA ALA A 38 0.84 -17.78 -13.80
C ALA A 38 1.48 -16.81 -12.80
N MET A 39 1.25 -16.97 -11.49
CA MET A 39 1.67 -16.00 -10.47
C MET A 39 1.97 -16.69 -9.14
N ALA A 40 3.08 -16.29 -8.51
CA ALA A 40 3.43 -16.75 -7.17
C ALA A 40 2.40 -16.26 -6.13
N ALA A 41 2.28 -16.98 -5.01
CA ALA A 41 1.45 -16.52 -3.91
C ALA A 41 1.99 -15.18 -3.39
N GLN A 42 1.11 -14.20 -3.20
CA GLN A 42 1.50 -12.90 -2.69
C GLN A 42 0.35 -12.20 -1.98
N CYS A 43 0.69 -11.35 -1.02
CA CYS A 43 -0.21 -10.37 -0.45
C CYS A 43 0.31 -8.98 -0.78
N GLU A 44 -0.59 -8.03 -0.94
CA GLU A 44 -0.27 -6.65 -1.24
C GLU A 44 -1.16 -5.69 -0.46
N ILE A 45 -0.56 -4.61 0.04
CA ILE A 45 -1.29 -3.40 0.42
C ILE A 45 -1.11 -2.38 -0.69
N LEU A 46 -2.23 -1.97 -1.28
CA LEU A 46 -2.33 -0.93 -2.28
C LEU A 46 -2.88 0.34 -1.62
N ARG A 47 -2.08 1.40 -1.53
CA ARG A 47 -2.56 2.74 -1.15
C ARG A 47 -2.67 3.59 -2.40
N VAL A 48 -3.81 4.22 -2.60
CA VAL A 48 -4.06 5.19 -3.68
C VAL A 48 -4.45 6.51 -3.05
N THR A 49 -3.66 7.54 -3.31
CA THR A 49 -3.91 8.90 -2.84
C THR A 49 -3.92 9.88 -4.00
N SER A 50 -4.69 10.97 -3.90
CA SER A 50 -4.48 12.12 -4.80
C SER A 50 -3.16 12.83 -4.48
N SER A 51 -2.48 13.36 -5.49
CA SER A 51 -1.37 14.31 -5.39
C SER A 51 -1.72 15.61 -6.11
N TYR A 52 -0.89 16.65 -5.92
CA TYR A 52 -1.06 17.91 -6.64
C TYR A 52 -1.03 17.74 -8.17
N GLU A 53 -0.22 16.79 -8.67
CA GLU A 53 -0.02 16.57 -10.11
C GLU A 53 -0.78 15.33 -10.64
N GLY A 54 -1.58 14.64 -9.83
CA GLY A 54 -2.34 13.47 -10.28
C GLY A 54 -2.74 12.48 -9.19
N ILE A 55 -2.71 11.19 -9.51
CA ILE A 55 -3.04 10.09 -8.59
C ILE A 55 -1.78 9.26 -8.38
N VAL A 56 -1.43 9.00 -7.12
CA VAL A 56 -0.27 8.18 -6.74
C VAL A 56 -0.77 6.85 -6.17
N SER A 57 -0.23 5.74 -6.68
CA SER A 57 -0.44 4.41 -6.12
C SER A 57 0.85 3.85 -5.53
N ILE A 58 0.80 3.39 -4.29
CA ILE A 58 1.91 2.77 -3.57
C ILE A 58 1.55 1.31 -3.31
N HIS A 59 2.44 0.40 -3.72
CA HIS A 59 2.23 -1.04 -3.71
C HIS A 59 3.24 -1.70 -2.79
N TYR A 60 2.78 -2.29 -1.69
CA TYR A 60 3.61 -3.04 -0.75
C TYR A 60 3.37 -4.52 -0.94
N VAL A 61 4.19 -5.18 -1.76
CA VAL A 61 4.03 -6.58 -2.15
C VAL A 61 4.90 -7.50 -1.30
N ASN A 62 4.32 -8.58 -0.78
CA ASN A 62 5.02 -9.65 -0.08
C ASN A 62 4.68 -11.03 -0.66
N LYS A 63 5.71 -11.77 -1.08
CA LYS A 63 5.58 -13.12 -1.68
C LYS A 63 5.45 -14.26 -0.66
N ASN A 64 5.44 -13.95 0.64
CA ASN A 64 5.16 -14.89 1.71
C ASN A 64 3.86 -14.49 2.42
N PRO A 65 2.68 -14.93 1.92
CA PRO A 65 1.38 -14.57 2.48
C PRO A 65 1.22 -14.94 3.95
N ALA A 66 1.73 -16.13 4.35
CA ALA A 66 1.59 -16.61 5.72
C ALA A 66 2.33 -15.71 6.72
N TYR A 67 3.54 -15.28 6.38
CA TYR A 67 4.29 -14.33 7.19
C TYR A 67 3.65 -12.94 7.19
N PHE A 68 3.19 -12.50 6.02
CA PHE A 68 2.59 -11.19 5.85
C PHE A 68 1.32 -11.02 6.70
N THR A 69 0.35 -11.92 6.53
CA THR A 69 -0.94 -11.85 7.23
C THR A 69 -0.78 -12.02 8.74
N LYS A 70 0.18 -12.84 9.18
CA LYS A 70 0.36 -13.15 10.61
C LYS A 70 1.11 -12.07 11.39
N TYR A 71 2.09 -11.41 10.78
CA TYR A 71 3.02 -10.55 11.53
C TYR A 71 3.16 -9.14 10.99
N LEU A 72 2.92 -8.93 9.69
CA LEU A 72 3.23 -7.65 9.05
C LEU A 72 1.98 -6.83 8.78
N GLN A 73 0.85 -7.46 8.49
CA GLN A 73 -0.31 -6.76 7.96
C GLN A 73 -0.81 -5.63 8.88
N GLU A 74 -0.96 -5.88 10.18
CA GLU A 74 -1.46 -4.88 11.12
C GLU A 74 -0.46 -3.75 11.36
N ASP A 75 0.82 -4.08 11.55
CA ASP A 75 1.89 -3.09 11.73
C ASP A 75 2.04 -2.19 10.51
N TRP A 76 2.06 -2.77 9.31
CA TRP A 76 2.12 -2.02 8.07
C TRP A 76 0.88 -1.17 7.86
N LEU A 77 -0.32 -1.65 8.19
CA LEU A 77 -1.52 -0.83 8.10
C LEU A 77 -1.48 0.37 9.02
N LYS A 78 -0.96 0.20 10.25
CA LYS A 78 -0.78 1.29 11.19
C LYS A 78 0.21 2.32 10.64
N ILE A 79 1.38 1.86 10.18
CA ILE A 79 2.39 2.73 9.54
C ILE A 79 1.78 3.47 8.35
N ILE A 80 1.09 2.78 7.45
CA ILE A 80 0.53 3.37 6.23
C ILE A 80 -0.53 4.43 6.55
N ARG A 81 -1.36 4.22 7.59
CA ARG A 81 -2.33 5.22 8.08
C ARG A 81 -1.64 6.46 8.67
N ASP A 82 -0.57 6.25 9.42
CA ASP A 82 0.13 7.33 10.12
C ASP A 82 1.08 8.11 9.19
N VAL A 83 1.57 7.48 8.11
CA VAL A 83 2.48 8.10 7.14
C VAL A 83 1.75 9.16 6.31
N ARG A 84 2.21 10.41 6.49
CA ARG A 84 1.90 11.53 5.59
C ARG A 84 2.79 11.46 4.35
N ILE A 85 2.17 11.49 3.18
CA ILE A 85 2.89 11.56 1.91
C ILE A 85 3.31 13.01 1.70
N TYR A 86 4.60 13.28 1.84
CA TYR A 86 5.16 14.61 1.61
C TYR A 86 5.45 14.82 0.12
N TYR A 87 4.81 15.82 -0.48
CA TYR A 87 5.11 16.21 -1.86
C TYR A 87 6.42 16.97 -1.92
N SER A 88 7.36 16.45 -2.70
CA SER A 88 8.67 17.08 -2.92
C SER A 88 8.59 18.47 -3.54
N TYR A 89 7.46 18.83 -4.17
CA TYR A 89 7.27 20.11 -4.86
C TYR A 89 7.14 21.31 -3.91
N PHE A 90 6.65 21.12 -2.69
CA PHE A 90 6.57 22.17 -1.66
C PHE A 90 7.85 22.27 -0.80
N ARG A 91 8.98 21.69 -1.26
CA ARG A 91 10.29 21.70 -0.59
C ARG A 91 11.01 23.05 -0.67
N TRP A 92 10.39 24.13 -0.19
CA TRP A 92 11.19 25.19 0.43
C TRP A 92 11.69 24.74 1.82
N ASP A 93 11.05 23.75 2.44
CA ASP A 93 11.54 23.08 3.66
C ASP A 93 12.51 21.92 3.38
N ARG A 94 13.47 22.09 2.46
CA ARG A 94 14.69 21.26 2.42
C ARG A 94 15.59 21.62 3.60
N VAL A 95 15.10 21.39 4.81
CA VAL A 95 15.93 21.16 5.97
C VAL A 95 15.35 19.91 6.62
N THR A 96 15.67 18.74 6.06
CA THR A 96 16.09 17.65 6.93
C THR A 96 17.26 18.20 7.74
N GLY A 97 16.93 18.89 8.84
CA GLY A 97 17.90 19.24 9.85
C GLY A 97 18.56 17.93 10.23
N LYS A 98 19.89 17.93 10.29
CA LYS A 98 20.64 16.77 10.77
C LYS A 98 20.10 16.27 12.13
N GLU A 99 19.38 17.11 12.87
CA GLU A 99 18.67 16.76 14.10
C GLU A 99 17.58 15.67 13.98
N THR A 100 16.89 15.50 12.84
CA THR A 100 15.79 14.51 12.73
C THR A 100 16.18 13.21 12.03
N SER A 101 17.45 13.05 11.67
CA SER A 101 17.94 11.88 10.93
C SER A 101 18.84 11.05 11.85
N VAL A 102 18.30 9.98 12.43
CA VAL A 102 19.07 9.09 13.32
C VAL A 102 20.05 8.27 12.48
N GLN A 103 21.33 8.36 12.78
CA GLN A 103 22.36 7.50 12.20
C GLN A 103 22.22 6.11 12.84
N LEU A 104 21.95 5.08 12.03
CA LEU A 104 21.95 3.70 12.52
C LEU A 104 23.39 3.31 12.85
N GLN A 105 23.65 2.95 14.12
CA GLN A 105 24.90 2.33 14.58
C GLN A 105 24.98 0.88 14.13
#